data_AF-A0ABD3Y8Y6-F1
#
_entry.id   AF-A0ABD3Y8Y6-F1
#
_cell.length_a   1.000
_cell.length_b   1.000
_cell.length_c   1.000
_cell.angle_alpha   90.00
_cell.angle_beta   90.00
_cell.angle_gamma   90.00
#
_symmetry.space_group_name_H-M   'P 1'
#
loop_
_entity.id
_entity.type
_entity.pdbx_description
1 polymer ?
#
loop_
_entity_poly.entity_id
_entity_poly.type
_entity_poly.pdbx_seq_one_letter_code
_entity_poly.pdbx_strand_id
1 'polypeptide(L)'
;MENKLLDAFKKELWDIEQHWYLFIGLFDKPSRELRREKIYPSSPLLFDLIKLRFHDHIVLQLAKLLDPKETGNPRYGNTNLSLARLLHDLGPFPEDVQIQLDECVVAIDENKGPILEHRKKRIAHNDLANKLDRDLPNIKIAQITTILNNLETALNLMSSFKRGRVHQFFPDKVSDDMNPEHLIEIICAGRESLGV
;
A
#
# COMPACT_ATOMS: atom_id res chain seq x y z
N MET A 1 20.59 -3.83 -15.02
CA MET A 1 19.13 -4.03 -15.11
C MET A 1 18.55 -4.19 -13.71
N GLU A 2 19.13 -5.06 -12.89
CA GLU A 2 18.81 -5.29 -11.47
C GLU A 2 18.63 -4.02 -10.63
N ASN A 3 19.55 -3.05 -10.75
CA ASN A 3 19.44 -1.79 -10.02
C ASN A 3 18.18 -0.99 -10.37
N LYS A 4 17.79 -0.96 -11.65
CA LYS A 4 16.57 -0.24 -12.07
C LYS A 4 15.31 -0.91 -11.55
N LEU A 5 15.31 -2.24 -11.43
CA LEU A 5 14.17 -2.99 -10.93
C LEU A 5 13.97 -2.76 -9.41
N LEU A 6 15.05 -2.84 -8.64
CA LEU A 6 15.03 -2.52 -7.20
C LEU A 6 14.61 -1.07 -6.94
N ASP A 7 15.13 -0.11 -7.72
CA ASP A 7 14.78 1.31 -7.56
C ASP A 7 13.32 1.58 -7.92
N ALA A 8 12.80 0.94 -8.98
CA ALA A 8 11.40 1.05 -9.36
C ALA A 8 10.48 0.47 -8.28
N PHE A 9 10.80 -0.73 -7.78
CA PHE A 9 10.00 -1.37 -6.72
C PHE A 9 10.04 -0.54 -5.43
N LYS A 10 11.22 -0.05 -5.05
CA LYS A 10 11.41 0.86 -3.92
C LYS A 10 10.53 2.10 -4.03
N LYS A 11 10.46 2.72 -5.21
CA LYS A 11 9.65 3.92 -5.43
C LYS A 11 8.16 3.63 -5.23
N GLU A 12 7.66 2.52 -5.75
CA GLU A 12 6.25 2.13 -5.57
C GLU A 12 5.93 1.78 -4.12
N LEU A 13 6.79 0.99 -3.45
CA LEU A 13 6.58 0.66 -2.04
C LEU A 13 6.56 1.91 -1.17
N TRP A 14 7.51 2.82 -1.38
CA TRP A 14 7.57 4.10 -0.70
C TRP A 14 6.28 4.90 -0.87
N ASP A 15 5.78 5.04 -2.10
CA ASP A 15 4.54 5.77 -2.36
C ASP A 15 3.36 5.16 -1.60
N ILE A 16 3.24 3.84 -1.58
CA ILE A 16 2.19 3.14 -0.85
C ILE A 16 2.32 3.39 0.66
N GLU A 17 3.54 3.32 1.21
CA GLU A 17 3.80 3.55 2.63
C GLU A 17 3.45 4.98 3.06
N GLN A 18 3.75 5.99 2.23
CA GLN A 18 3.37 7.37 2.51
C GLN A 18 1.84 7.54 2.57
N HIS A 19 1.13 6.99 1.59
CA HIS A 19 -0.34 7.01 1.59
C HIS A 19 -0.93 6.22 2.77
N TRP A 20 -0.29 5.11 3.16
CA TRP A 20 -0.69 4.30 4.30
C TRP A 20 -0.50 5.04 5.62
N TYR A 21 0.64 5.70 5.81
CA TYR A 21 0.90 6.53 6.96
C TYR A 21 -0.15 7.63 7.10
N LEU A 22 -0.44 8.36 6.01
CA LEU A 22 -1.47 9.39 5.97
C LEU A 22 -2.85 8.80 6.30
N PHE A 23 -3.17 7.62 5.76
CA PHE A 23 -4.43 6.93 6.07
C PHE A 23 -4.55 6.59 7.57
N ILE A 24 -3.52 6.01 8.17
CA ILE A 24 -3.53 5.69 9.60
C ILE A 24 -3.63 6.96 10.44
N GLY A 25 -2.85 7.98 10.10
CA GLY A 25 -2.87 9.29 10.78
C GLY A 25 -4.23 10.00 10.71
N LEU A 26 -5.00 9.79 9.64
CA LEU A 26 -6.35 10.37 9.51
C LEU A 26 -7.45 9.47 10.09
N PHE A 27 -7.32 8.14 9.97
CA PHE A 27 -8.43 7.19 10.11
C PHE A 27 -8.27 6.15 11.23
N ASP A 28 -7.11 6.00 11.87
CA ASP A 28 -6.92 5.06 12.98
C ASP A 28 -7.43 5.60 14.33
N LYS A 29 -7.34 4.78 15.40
CA LYS A 29 -7.93 5.02 16.72
C LYS A 29 -7.47 6.32 17.41
N PRO A 30 -6.18 6.70 17.45
CA PRO A 30 -5.75 7.94 18.09
C PRO A 30 -6.42 9.18 17.47
N SER A 31 -6.65 9.15 16.16
CA SER A 31 -7.25 10.26 15.42
C SER A 31 -8.78 10.29 15.51
N ARG A 32 -9.42 9.36 16.23
CA ARG A 32 -10.88 9.31 16.38
C ARG A 32 -11.45 10.54 17.08
N GLU A 33 -10.73 11.06 18.07
CA GLU A 33 -11.14 12.25 18.83
C GLU A 33 -11.02 13.50 17.96
N LEU A 34 -9.87 13.67 17.31
CA LEU A 34 -9.62 14.73 16.33
C LEU A 34 -10.67 14.74 15.20
N ARG A 35 -11.04 13.56 14.68
CA ARG A 35 -12.12 13.41 13.70
C ARG A 35 -13.46 13.89 14.25
N ARG A 36 -13.83 13.47 15.46
CA ARG A 36 -15.11 13.83 16.08
C ARG A 36 -15.24 15.32 16.31
N GLU A 37 -14.15 15.97 16.70
CA GLU A 37 -14.12 17.40 16.98
C GLU A 37 -14.06 18.25 15.70
N LYS A 38 -13.15 17.91 14.77
CA LYS A 38 -12.82 18.79 13.64
C LYS A 38 -13.47 18.41 12.32
N ILE A 39 -13.80 17.14 12.11
CA ILE A 39 -14.14 16.59 10.78
C ILE A 39 -15.60 16.18 10.68
N TYR A 40 -16.14 15.51 11.69
CA TYR A 40 -17.53 15.08 11.74
C TYR A 40 -18.52 16.26 11.66
N PRO A 41 -18.28 17.43 12.29
CA PRO A 41 -19.19 18.57 12.13
C PRO A 41 -19.16 19.19 10.72
N SER A 42 -18.14 18.88 9.92
CA SER A 42 -17.88 19.50 8.61
C SER A 42 -18.66 18.84 7.48
N SER A 43 -18.54 17.52 7.36
CA SER A 43 -19.16 16.72 6.30
C SER A 43 -18.82 15.23 6.52
N PRO A 44 -19.61 14.50 7.34
CA PRO A 44 -19.37 13.08 7.61
C PRO A 44 -19.29 12.24 6.32
N LEU A 45 -20.17 12.53 5.36
CA LEU A 45 -20.24 11.81 4.10
C LEU A 45 -18.99 12.02 3.23
N LEU A 46 -18.46 13.25 3.15
CA LEU A 46 -17.24 13.52 2.41
C LEU A 46 -16.07 12.76 3.02
N PHE A 47 -15.96 12.76 4.34
CA PHE A 47 -14.85 12.11 5.02
C PHE A 47 -14.92 10.59 4.93
N ASP A 48 -16.11 10.02 5.02
CA ASP A 48 -16.32 8.60 4.72
C ASP A 48 -15.89 8.32 3.28
N LEU A 49 -16.35 9.08 2.28
CA LEU A 49 -15.95 8.91 0.88
C LEU A 49 -14.42 8.98 0.69
N ILE A 50 -13.74 9.94 1.32
CA ILE A 50 -12.27 10.05 1.28
C ILE A 50 -11.64 8.80 1.86
N LYS A 51 -12.08 8.34 3.04
CA LYS A 51 -11.62 7.10 3.66
C LYS A 51 -11.75 5.92 2.71
N LEU A 52 -12.90 5.79 2.06
CA LEU A 52 -13.19 4.68 1.13
C LEU A 52 -12.22 4.72 -0.05
N ARG A 53 -12.01 5.90 -0.64
CA ARG A 53 -11.15 6.07 -1.82
C ARG A 53 -9.68 5.88 -1.51
N PHE A 54 -9.20 6.38 -0.38
CA PHE A 54 -7.84 6.15 0.08
C PHE A 54 -7.59 4.66 0.35
N HIS A 55 -8.50 4.00 1.07
CA HIS A 55 -8.36 2.58 1.36
C HIS A 55 -8.36 1.73 0.08
N ASP A 56 -9.30 1.97 -0.85
CA ASP A 56 -9.34 1.32 -2.17
C ASP A 56 -8.05 1.55 -2.96
N HIS A 57 -7.53 2.79 -2.97
CA HIS A 57 -6.30 3.13 -3.66
C HIS A 57 -5.10 2.33 -3.14
N ILE A 58 -4.89 2.32 -1.82
CA ILE A 58 -3.78 1.62 -1.17
C ILE A 58 -3.85 0.11 -1.44
N VAL A 59 -5.04 -0.47 -1.28
CA VAL A 59 -5.28 -1.90 -1.54
C VAL A 59 -4.95 -2.25 -3.00
N LEU A 60 -5.38 -1.42 -3.96
CA LEU A 60 -5.14 -1.68 -5.37
C LEU A 60 -3.68 -1.53 -5.78
N GLN A 61 -2.96 -0.56 -5.21
CA GLN A 61 -1.52 -0.42 -5.46
C GLN A 61 -0.74 -1.58 -4.86
N LEU A 62 -1.06 -1.94 -3.61
CA LEU A 62 -0.46 -3.08 -2.94
C LEU A 62 -0.67 -4.38 -3.71
N ALA A 63 -1.88 -4.59 -4.24
CA ALA A 63 -2.20 -5.77 -5.03
C ALA A 63 -1.29 -5.93 -6.28
N LYS A 64 -0.82 -4.83 -6.90
CA LYS A 64 0.11 -4.90 -8.03
C LYS A 64 1.48 -5.43 -7.63
N LEU A 65 1.99 -5.03 -6.45
CA LEU A 65 3.27 -5.53 -5.94
C LEU A 65 3.20 -7.01 -5.54
N LEU A 66 2.00 -7.52 -5.28
CA LEU A 66 1.71 -8.91 -4.90
C LEU A 66 1.32 -9.81 -6.10
N ASP A 67 1.24 -9.24 -7.30
CA ASP A 67 0.90 -10.02 -8.50
C ASP A 67 2.01 -11.03 -8.85
N PRO A 68 1.66 -12.10 -9.60
CA PRO A 68 2.66 -12.97 -10.20
C PRO A 68 3.67 -12.17 -11.05
N LYS A 69 4.87 -12.71 -11.24
CA LYS A 69 5.94 -12.06 -12.02
C LYS A 69 5.53 -11.68 -13.46
N GLU A 70 4.57 -12.41 -14.04
CA GLU A 70 4.06 -12.24 -15.39
C GLU A 70 2.55 -12.47 -15.40
N THR A 71 1.84 -11.72 -16.24
CA THR A 71 0.40 -11.93 -16.48
C THR A 71 0.11 -11.91 -17.99
N GLY A 72 -0.85 -12.74 -18.44
CA GLY A 72 -1.24 -12.86 -19.85
C GLY A 72 -0.55 -14.00 -20.60
N ASN A 73 -0.63 -13.98 -21.93
CA ASN A 73 -0.02 -15.01 -22.79
C ASN A 73 1.51 -14.83 -22.82
N PRO A 74 2.33 -15.85 -22.51
CA PRO A 74 3.79 -15.75 -22.47
C PRO A 74 4.44 -15.32 -23.80
N ARG A 75 3.74 -15.38 -24.94
CA ARG A 75 4.22 -14.82 -26.21
C ARG A 75 4.16 -13.29 -26.31
N TYR A 76 3.36 -12.64 -25.46
CA TYR A 76 3.14 -11.18 -25.43
C TYR A 76 3.19 -10.64 -23.99
N GLY A 77 3.71 -11.43 -23.05
CA GLY A 77 3.51 -11.22 -21.62
C GLY A 77 4.12 -9.93 -21.12
N ASN A 78 3.29 -9.11 -20.45
CA ASN A 78 3.79 -7.97 -19.70
C ASN A 78 4.43 -8.50 -18.41
N THR A 79 5.69 -8.11 -18.18
CA THR A 79 6.41 -8.39 -16.94
C THR A 79 5.94 -7.42 -15.87
N ASN A 80 5.52 -7.96 -14.72
CA ASN A 80 5.02 -7.15 -13.62
C ASN A 80 6.16 -6.69 -12.72
N LEU A 81 6.03 -5.47 -12.20
CA LEU A 81 6.83 -5.00 -11.08
C LEU A 81 6.22 -5.58 -9.79
N SER A 82 6.69 -6.75 -9.37
CA SER A 82 6.17 -7.46 -8.20
C SER A 82 7.26 -8.13 -7.37
N LEU A 83 6.94 -8.54 -6.14
CA LEU A 83 7.87 -9.25 -5.26
C LEU A 83 8.33 -10.56 -5.92
N ALA A 84 7.40 -11.30 -6.54
CA ALA A 84 7.71 -12.53 -7.27
C ALA A 84 8.73 -12.29 -8.40
N ARG A 85 8.67 -11.12 -9.05
CA ARG A 85 9.65 -10.73 -10.07
C ARG A 85 11.01 -10.43 -9.46
N LEU A 86 11.06 -9.70 -8.34
CA LEU A 86 12.31 -9.41 -7.64
C LEU A 86 13.02 -10.68 -7.20
N LEU A 87 12.31 -11.59 -6.53
CA LEU A 87 12.88 -12.86 -6.06
C LEU A 87 13.45 -13.69 -7.22
N HIS A 88 12.73 -13.72 -8.35
CA HIS A 88 13.16 -14.43 -9.54
C HIS A 88 14.41 -13.83 -10.20
N ASP A 89 14.43 -12.51 -10.41
CA ASP A 89 15.49 -11.85 -11.18
C ASP A 89 16.75 -11.54 -10.35
N LEU A 90 16.60 -11.39 -9.04
CA LEU A 90 17.71 -11.10 -8.13
C LEU A 90 18.25 -12.37 -7.47
N GLY A 91 17.51 -13.47 -7.48
CA GLY A 91 18.03 -14.75 -7.01
C GLY A 91 19.20 -15.28 -7.87
N PRO A 92 19.93 -16.30 -7.38
CA PRO A 92 19.79 -16.91 -6.05
C PRO A 92 20.39 -16.04 -4.93
N PHE A 93 19.92 -16.26 -3.70
CA PHE A 93 20.41 -15.62 -2.47
C PHE A 93 21.18 -16.64 -1.59
N PRO A 94 22.06 -16.18 -0.69
CA PRO A 94 22.64 -17.01 0.36
C PRO A 94 21.55 -17.66 1.23
N GLU A 95 21.85 -18.83 1.81
CA GLU A 95 20.87 -19.64 2.56
C GLU A 95 20.21 -18.87 3.71
N ASP A 96 20.99 -18.12 4.48
CA ASP A 96 20.52 -17.28 5.60
C ASP A 96 19.59 -16.15 5.14
N VAL A 97 19.89 -15.54 3.99
CA VAL A 97 19.05 -14.51 3.37
C VAL A 97 17.78 -15.13 2.78
N GLN A 98 17.90 -16.29 2.13
CA GLN A 98 16.78 -16.99 1.51
C GLN A 98 15.74 -17.42 2.54
N ILE A 99 16.17 -17.94 3.70
CA ILE A 99 15.26 -18.31 4.80
C ILE A 99 14.43 -17.11 5.25
N GLN A 100 15.06 -15.95 5.46
CA GLN A 100 14.35 -14.74 5.87
C GLN A 100 13.41 -14.20 4.77
N LEU A 101 13.80 -14.32 3.50
CA LEU A 101 12.92 -13.98 2.38
C LEU A 101 11.70 -14.91 2.32
N ASP A 102 11.89 -16.20 2.55
CA ASP A 102 10.81 -17.19 2.55
C ASP A 102 9.83 -16.92 3.72
N GLU A 103 10.34 -16.57 4.90
CA GLU A 103 9.51 -16.12 6.04
C GLU A 103 8.66 -14.90 5.68
N CYS A 104 9.25 -13.89 5.02
CA CYS A 104 8.52 -12.71 4.55
C CYS A 104 7.43 -13.11 3.54
N VAL A 105 7.73 -14.01 2.61
CA VAL A 105 6.78 -14.49 1.60
C VAL A 105 5.62 -15.25 2.25
N VAL A 106 5.88 -16.12 3.23
CA VAL A 106 4.83 -16.83 3.97
C VAL A 106 3.91 -15.84 4.67
N ALA A 107 4.46 -14.87 5.41
CA ALA A 107 3.65 -13.88 6.11
C ALA A 107 2.80 -13.01 5.15
N ILE A 108 3.33 -12.68 3.97
CA ILE A 108 2.59 -11.98 2.92
C ILE A 108 1.47 -12.88 2.36
N ASP A 109 1.76 -14.14 2.09
CA ASP A 109 0.83 -15.08 1.48
C ASP A 109 -0.38 -15.37 2.37
N GLU A 110 -0.17 -15.45 3.68
CA GLU A 110 -1.23 -15.58 4.68
C GLU A 110 -2.19 -14.38 4.71
N ASN A 111 -1.74 -13.19 4.26
CA ASN A 111 -2.50 -11.94 4.36
C ASN A 111 -2.99 -11.39 3.02
N LYS A 112 -2.42 -11.80 1.88
CA LYS A 112 -2.71 -11.21 0.56
C LYS A 112 -4.06 -11.58 -0.05
N GLY A 113 -4.68 -12.69 0.39
CA GLY A 113 -5.90 -13.25 -0.21
C GLY A 113 -7.02 -12.21 -0.44
N PRO A 114 -7.50 -11.52 0.62
CA PRO A 114 -8.53 -10.50 0.51
C PRO A 114 -8.16 -9.31 -0.40
N ILE A 115 -6.89 -8.92 -0.45
CA ILE A 115 -6.39 -7.84 -1.32
C ILE A 115 -6.51 -8.24 -2.79
N LEU A 116 -6.07 -9.46 -3.13
CA LEU A 116 -6.13 -9.98 -4.50
C LEU A 116 -7.58 -10.24 -4.94
N GLU A 117 -8.45 -10.71 -4.03
CA GLU A 117 -9.88 -10.85 -4.30
C GLU A 117 -10.55 -9.50 -4.58
N HIS A 118 -10.25 -8.49 -3.77
CA HIS A 118 -10.74 -7.13 -3.99
C HIS A 118 -10.29 -6.59 -5.35
N ARG A 119 -9.01 -6.74 -5.70
CA ARG A 119 -8.50 -6.38 -7.02
C ARG A 119 -9.25 -7.09 -8.15
N LYS A 120 -9.50 -8.41 -8.04
CA LYS A 120 -10.25 -9.17 -9.05
C LYS A 120 -11.66 -8.63 -9.24
N LYS A 121 -12.37 -8.34 -8.14
CA LYS A 121 -13.69 -7.68 -8.19
C LYS A 121 -13.61 -6.33 -8.89
N ARG A 122 -12.60 -5.51 -8.56
CA ARG A 122 -12.38 -4.18 -9.16
C ARG A 122 -12.07 -4.23 -10.66
N ILE A 123 -11.38 -5.25 -11.15
CA ILE A 123 -11.11 -5.47 -12.58
C ILE A 123 -12.37 -5.98 -13.31
N ALA A 124 -13.17 -6.82 -12.67
CA ALA A 124 -14.43 -7.34 -13.21
C ALA A 124 -15.57 -6.29 -13.26
N HIS A 125 -15.27 -5.00 -13.07
CA HIS A 125 -16.24 -3.88 -13.03
C HIS A 125 -17.07 -3.63 -14.29
N ASN A 126 -16.85 -4.39 -15.36
CA ASN A 126 -17.73 -4.39 -16.54
C ASN A 126 -18.82 -5.46 -16.50
N ASP A 127 -18.80 -6.38 -15.54
CA ASP A 127 -19.91 -7.29 -15.30
C ASP A 127 -21.03 -6.61 -14.51
N LEU A 128 -22.26 -6.73 -15.02
CA LEU A 128 -23.47 -6.12 -14.46
C LEU A 128 -23.72 -6.55 -13.01
N ALA A 129 -23.38 -7.78 -12.65
CA ALA A 129 -23.52 -8.32 -11.29
C ALA A 129 -22.61 -7.61 -10.26
N ASN A 130 -21.40 -7.20 -10.67
CA ASN A 130 -20.43 -6.52 -9.80
C ASN A 130 -20.68 -5.02 -9.69
N LYS A 131 -21.42 -4.40 -10.63
CA LYS A 131 -21.76 -2.97 -10.55
C LYS A 131 -22.75 -2.64 -9.43
N LEU A 132 -23.50 -3.63 -8.96
CA LEU A 132 -24.44 -3.51 -7.86
C LEU A 132 -23.76 -3.66 -6.48
N ASP A 133 -22.57 -4.26 -6.46
CA ASP A 133 -21.81 -4.55 -5.25
C ASP A 133 -20.67 -3.53 -5.10
N ARG A 134 -20.98 -2.40 -4.45
CA ARG A 134 -19.98 -1.35 -4.12
C ARG A 134 -19.43 -1.54 -2.71
N ASP A 135 -19.35 -2.78 -2.25
CA ASP A 135 -18.89 -3.06 -0.92
C ASP A 135 -17.42 -2.65 -0.73
N LEU A 136 -17.17 -2.12 0.44
CA LEU A 136 -15.84 -1.69 0.84
C LEU A 136 -14.89 -2.88 0.87
N PRO A 137 -13.59 -2.66 0.59
CA PRO A 137 -12.60 -3.68 0.86
C PRO A 137 -12.66 -4.02 2.36
N ASN A 138 -13.20 -5.19 2.70
CA ASN A 138 -13.24 -5.70 4.07
C ASN A 138 -11.87 -6.29 4.43
N ILE A 139 -10.85 -5.44 4.35
CA ILE A 139 -9.45 -5.77 4.59
C ILE A 139 -9.05 -5.05 5.87
N LYS A 140 -8.53 -5.79 6.84
CA LYS A 140 -8.18 -5.21 8.14
C LYS A 140 -6.90 -4.39 8.01
N ILE A 141 -6.84 -3.30 8.77
CA ILE A 141 -5.64 -2.47 8.90
C ILE A 141 -4.40 -3.31 9.21
N ALA A 142 -4.51 -4.24 10.17
CA ALA A 142 -3.42 -5.12 10.55
C ALA A 142 -2.88 -5.97 9.37
N GLN A 143 -3.74 -6.40 8.43
CA GLN A 143 -3.31 -7.19 7.27
C GLN A 143 -2.46 -6.34 6.32
N ILE A 144 -2.88 -5.10 6.05
CA ILE A 144 -2.13 -4.17 5.19
C ILE A 144 -0.78 -3.84 5.84
N THR A 145 -0.77 -3.51 7.15
CA THR A 145 0.45 -3.24 7.90
C THR A 145 1.41 -4.43 7.87
N THR A 146 0.94 -5.64 8.12
CA THR A 146 1.79 -6.85 8.06
C THR A 146 2.43 -7.01 6.70
N ILE A 147 1.68 -6.83 5.61
CA ILE A 147 2.23 -6.97 4.26
C ILE A 147 3.28 -5.90 3.98
N LEU A 148 3.02 -4.63 4.30
CA LEU A 148 3.96 -3.54 4.06
C LEU A 148 5.29 -3.78 4.80
N ASN A 149 5.23 -4.13 6.09
CA ASN A 149 6.43 -4.43 6.89
C ASN A 149 7.25 -5.59 6.30
N ASN A 150 6.59 -6.63 5.77
CA ASN A 150 7.28 -7.76 5.15
C ASN A 150 7.84 -7.41 3.76
N LEU A 151 7.16 -6.56 2.99
CA LEU A 151 7.68 -6.04 1.72
C LEU A 151 8.92 -5.17 1.94
N GLU A 152 8.90 -4.30 2.95
CA GLU A 152 10.06 -3.50 3.36
C GLU A 152 11.22 -4.40 3.77
N THR A 153 10.97 -5.38 4.64
CA THR A 153 11.98 -6.32 5.13
C THR A 153 12.61 -7.09 3.98
N ALA A 154 11.80 -7.66 3.08
CA ALA A 154 12.28 -8.39 1.92
C ALA A 154 13.13 -7.50 1.00
N LEU A 155 12.69 -6.27 0.74
CA LEU A 155 13.41 -5.32 -0.08
C LEU A 155 14.75 -4.89 0.53
N ASN A 156 14.80 -4.76 1.86
CA ASN A 156 16.02 -4.48 2.59
C ASN A 156 17.02 -5.63 2.58
N LEU A 157 16.55 -6.87 2.72
CA LEU A 157 17.38 -8.06 2.57
C LEU A 157 17.99 -8.12 1.17
N MET A 158 17.15 -7.97 0.13
CA MET A 158 17.59 -7.99 -1.26
C MET A 158 18.57 -6.84 -1.58
N SER A 159 18.29 -5.62 -1.11
CA SER A 159 19.16 -4.46 -1.31
C SER A 159 20.48 -4.60 -0.57
N SER A 160 20.44 -5.03 0.69
CA SER A 160 21.64 -5.22 1.50
C SER A 160 22.58 -6.22 0.84
N PHE A 161 22.04 -7.35 0.38
CA PHE A 161 22.81 -8.36 -0.33
C PHE A 161 23.35 -7.86 -1.68
N LYS A 162 22.51 -7.23 -2.53
CA LYS A 162 22.91 -6.85 -3.89
C LYS A 162 23.77 -5.59 -3.96
N ARG A 163 23.66 -4.69 -2.99
CA ARG A 163 24.26 -3.35 -3.02
C ARG A 163 25.17 -3.05 -1.84
N GLY A 164 25.21 -3.91 -0.81
CA GLY A 164 25.89 -3.63 0.45
C GLY A 164 25.27 -2.43 1.19
N ARG A 165 23.97 -2.17 0.97
CA ARG A 165 23.26 -1.01 1.53
C ARG A 165 21.91 -1.42 2.07
N VAL A 166 21.69 -1.10 3.35
CA VAL A 166 20.36 -1.11 3.95
C VAL A 166 19.65 0.18 3.54
N HIS A 167 18.39 0.08 3.14
CA HIS A 167 17.55 1.23 2.90
C HIS A 167 16.66 1.44 4.12
N GLN A 168 16.78 2.59 4.79
CA GLN A 168 15.73 3.01 5.71
C GLN A 168 14.56 3.49 4.84
N PHE A 169 13.46 2.72 4.81
CA PHE A 169 12.21 3.16 4.17
C PHE A 169 11.45 4.15 5.04
N PHE A 170 11.84 4.26 6.32
CA PHE A 170 11.48 5.38 7.17
C PHE A 170 12.66 6.36 7.30
N PRO A 171 12.58 7.58 6.76
CA PRO A 171 13.03 8.71 7.56
C PRO A 171 12.11 8.76 8.78
N ASP A 172 12.65 9.06 9.95
CA ASP A 172 11.86 9.44 11.13
C ASP A 172 10.97 10.69 10.88
N LYS A 173 10.98 11.23 9.65
CA LYS A 173 10.24 12.38 9.17
C LYS A 173 9.60 12.07 7.83
N VAL A 174 8.29 11.79 7.87
CA VAL A 174 7.37 11.93 6.73
C VAL A 174 7.58 13.30 6.10
N SER A 175 7.40 13.43 4.78
CA SER A 175 7.46 14.76 4.17
C SER A 175 6.53 15.73 4.92
N ASP A 176 6.92 16.99 5.08
CA ASP A 176 6.03 18.00 5.68
C ASP A 176 4.70 18.12 4.88
N ASP A 177 4.70 17.81 3.58
CA ASP A 177 3.51 17.73 2.72
C ASP A 177 2.57 16.54 3.00
N MET A 178 3.03 15.52 3.74
CA MET A 178 2.24 14.32 4.08
C MET A 178 1.86 14.26 5.56
N ASN A 179 1.95 15.39 6.29
CA ASN A 179 1.45 15.51 7.66
C ASN A 179 -0.09 15.49 7.68
N PRO A 180 -0.73 14.50 8.34
CA PRO A 180 -2.18 14.45 8.51
C PRO A 180 -2.78 15.73 9.12
N GLU A 181 -2.04 16.40 10.01
CA GLU A 181 -2.49 17.63 10.67
C GLU A 181 -2.66 18.78 9.67
N HIS A 182 -1.73 18.94 8.72
CA HIS A 182 -1.85 19.96 7.67
C HIS A 182 -3.10 19.76 6.82
N LEU A 183 -3.44 18.51 6.48
CA LEU A 183 -4.66 18.23 5.71
C LEU A 183 -5.92 18.59 6.50
N ILE A 184 -5.90 18.38 7.82
CA ILE A 184 -6.99 18.76 8.72
C ILE A 184 -7.10 20.28 8.84
N GLU A 185 -5.97 20.99 8.94
CA GLU A 185 -5.92 22.46 8.95
C GLU A 185 -6.49 23.06 7.67
N ILE A 186 -6.16 22.50 6.50
CA ILE A 186 -6.74 22.94 5.21
C ILE A 186 -8.26 22.75 5.21
N ILE A 187 -8.75 21.62 5.72
CA ILE A 187 -10.20 21.35 5.81
C ILE A 187 -10.87 22.35 6.76
N CYS A 188 -10.28 22.64 7.91
CA CYS A 188 -10.77 23.62 8.88
C CYS A 188 -10.75 25.05 8.31
N ALA A 189 -9.67 25.48 7.66
CA ALA A 189 -9.58 26.79 7.04
C ALA A 189 -10.59 26.97 5.91
N GLY A 190 -10.80 25.92 5.10
CA GLY A 190 -11.83 25.90 4.06
C GLY A 190 -13.24 26.13 4.64
N ARG A 191 -13.55 25.48 5.77
CA ARG A 191 -14.82 25.68 6.48
C ARG A 191 -15.02 27.09 6.98
N GLU A 192 -14.02 27.63 7.68
CA GLU A 192 -14.04 29.00 8.20
C GLU A 192 -14.31 30.00 7.07
N SER A 193 -13.65 29.81 5.92
CA SER A 193 -13.86 30.66 4.74
C SER A 193 -15.28 30.56 4.14
N LEU A 194 -15.96 29.43 4.32
CA LEU A 194 -17.32 29.19 3.86
C LEU A 194 -18.39 29.57 4.91
N GLY A 195 -17.97 29.95 6.12
CA GLY A 195 -18.87 30.32 7.22
C GLY A 195 -19.62 29.14 7.85
N VAL A 196 -19.04 27.92 7.83
CA VAL A 196 -19.69 26.65 8.25
C VAL A 196 -18.93 25.92 9.35
#